data_AF-A0A3D0M765-F1
#
_entry.id   AF-A0A3D0M765-F1
#
_cell.length_a   1.000
_cell.length_b   1.000
_cell.length_c   1.000
_cell.angle_alpha   90.00
_cell.angle_beta   90.00
_cell.angle_gamma   90.00
#
_symmetry.space_group_name_H-M   'P 1'
#
loop_
_entity.id
_entity.type
_entity.pdbx_description
1 polymer ?
#
loop_
_entity_poly.entity_id
_entity_poly.type
_entity_poly.pdbx_seq_one_letter_code
_entity_poly.pdbx_strand_id
1 'polypeptide(L)'
;KADFQKPVIGEALQEQKLDVLEVPVSVIVTNTQKGAFNLSFLEKNQIIQYRGIAYYMCDLSGMNDSDIEVDMDGKKVTITIPQPALDHVDVDSDQTEKLTEQNGALAFGSIKLTVEESSRLESQAKQEMIEQLEKTGVLDQAESVAKMSAQNIFEPVIRSVASDYTVEIQLSKEN
;
A
#
# COMPACT_ATOMS: atom_id res chain seq x y z
N LYS A 1 31.95 18.99 -31.02
CA LYS A 1 30.67 19.63 -30.64
C LYS A 1 29.89 18.54 -29.92
N ALA A 2 29.96 18.52 -28.60
CA ALA A 2 29.31 17.49 -27.80
C ALA A 2 27.81 17.80 -27.77
N ASP A 3 27.03 16.80 -28.14
CA ASP A 3 25.58 16.85 -28.15
C ASP A 3 25.08 16.68 -26.71
N PHE A 4 24.97 17.81 -26.00
CA PHE A 4 24.34 17.88 -24.69
C PHE A 4 22.79 17.95 -24.80
N GLN A 5 22.22 17.69 -25.99
CA GLN A 5 20.77 17.68 -26.21
C GLN A 5 20.09 16.37 -25.78
N LYS A 6 20.84 15.50 -25.10
CA LYS A 6 20.30 14.55 -24.11
C LYS A 6 20.80 14.95 -22.72
N PRO A 7 20.34 16.06 -22.11
CA PRO A 7 20.38 16.09 -20.67
C PRO A 7 19.56 14.87 -20.25
N VAL A 8 20.27 13.85 -19.77
CA VAL A 8 19.89 12.95 -18.69
C VAL A 8 18.44 13.19 -18.29
N ILE A 9 17.53 12.61 -19.07
CA ILE A 9 16.13 12.38 -18.78
C ILE A 9 15.54 13.49 -17.90
N GLY A 10 15.12 14.58 -18.54
CA GLY A 10 14.23 15.55 -17.90
C GLY A 10 13.06 14.80 -17.26
N GLU A 11 12.68 15.25 -16.06
CA GLU A 11 11.66 14.63 -15.20
C GLU A 11 12.11 13.33 -14.49
N ALA A 12 13.30 13.33 -13.87
CA ALA A 12 13.36 12.74 -12.54
C ALA A 12 12.45 13.60 -11.65
N LEU A 13 11.13 13.39 -11.76
CA LEU A 13 10.14 13.86 -10.80
C LEU A 13 10.70 13.44 -9.45
N GLN A 14 11.01 14.43 -8.63
CA GLN A 14 11.67 14.23 -7.35
C GLN A 14 10.61 13.65 -6.39
N GLU A 15 10.18 12.41 -6.62
CA GLU A 15 9.28 11.68 -5.73
C GLU A 15 10.05 11.36 -4.46
N GLN A 16 9.80 12.16 -3.43
CA GLN A 16 10.31 11.90 -2.08
C GLN A 16 9.20 11.18 -1.33
N LYS A 17 9.11 9.87 -1.48
CA LYS A 17 8.18 9.05 -0.70
C LYS A 17 8.89 8.52 0.54
N LEU A 18 8.19 8.55 1.67
CA LEU A 18 8.59 7.85 2.87
C LEU A 18 7.77 6.57 2.96
N ASP A 19 8.42 5.42 2.82
CA ASP A 19 7.79 4.13 3.10
C ASP A 19 7.61 3.97 4.61
N VAL A 20 6.35 3.84 5.03
CA VAL A 20 5.98 3.90 6.44
C VAL A 20 5.64 2.53 6.98
N LEU A 21 4.76 1.78 6.32
CA LEU A 21 4.27 0.53 6.86
C LEU A 21 3.90 -0.46 5.76
N GLU A 22 4.40 -1.68 5.92
CA GLU A 22 3.99 -2.85 5.13
C GLU A 22 3.06 -3.72 5.96
N VAL A 23 1.86 -3.99 5.44
CA VAL A 23 0.84 -4.77 6.15
C VAL A 23 0.49 -6.01 5.34
N PRO A 24 0.81 -7.22 5.83
CA PRO A 24 0.32 -8.45 5.25
C PRO A 24 -1.20 -8.51 5.31
N VAL A 25 -1.84 -8.79 4.18
CA VAL A 25 -3.29 -8.89 4.05
C VAL A 25 -3.66 -10.18 3.31
N SER A 26 -4.78 -10.79 3.69
CA SER A 26 -5.27 -12.01 3.05
C SER A 26 -6.78 -12.03 3.01
N VAL A 27 -7.33 -12.44 1.87
CA VAL A 27 -8.78 -12.57 1.62
C VAL A 27 -9.08 -13.91 0.96
N ILE A 28 -10.33 -14.36 1.12
CA ILE A 28 -10.81 -15.62 0.54
C ILE A 28 -11.85 -15.29 -0.53
N VAL A 29 -11.55 -15.64 -1.79
CA VAL A 29 -12.46 -15.46 -2.91
C VAL A 29 -12.98 -16.82 -3.36
N THR A 30 -14.28 -16.91 -3.63
CA THR A 30 -14.91 -18.12 -4.19
C THR A 30 -15.22 -17.91 -5.66
N ASN A 31 -14.69 -18.79 -6.52
CA ASN A 31 -15.05 -18.86 -7.93
C ASN A 31 -16.09 -19.97 -8.15
N THR A 32 -17.22 -19.63 -8.76
CA THR A 32 -18.29 -20.58 -9.09
C THR A 32 -18.45 -20.65 -10.61
N GLN A 33 -18.09 -21.80 -11.20
CA GLN A 33 -18.34 -22.08 -12.61
C GLN A 33 -19.70 -22.77 -12.75
N LYS A 34 -20.58 -22.17 -13.56
CA LYS A 34 -21.89 -22.75 -13.87
C LYS A 34 -21.72 -24.04 -14.66
N GLY A 35 -22.41 -25.09 -14.21
CA GLY A 35 -22.50 -26.34 -14.94
C GLY A 35 -23.32 -26.23 -16.24
N ALA A 36 -23.27 -27.26 -17.08
CA ALA A 36 -24.08 -27.33 -18.29
C ALA A 36 -25.57 -27.10 -17.97
N PHE A 37 -26.26 -26.34 -18.84
CA PHE A 37 -27.67 -25.98 -18.66
C PHE A 37 -28.00 -25.24 -17.35
N ASN A 38 -27.00 -24.61 -16.70
CA ASN A 38 -27.15 -23.89 -15.42
C ASN A 38 -27.68 -24.76 -14.27
N LEU A 39 -27.36 -26.06 -14.27
CA LEU A 39 -27.80 -26.98 -13.23
C LEU A 39 -26.83 -26.96 -12.04
N SER A 40 -27.32 -26.67 -10.84
CA SER A 40 -26.47 -26.48 -9.66
C SER A 40 -25.72 -27.73 -9.21
N PHE A 41 -26.19 -28.94 -9.53
CA PHE A 41 -25.45 -30.18 -9.25
C PHE A 41 -24.24 -30.41 -10.19
N LEU A 42 -24.09 -29.57 -11.22
CA LEU A 42 -22.95 -29.54 -12.15
C LEU A 42 -22.04 -28.33 -11.91
N GLU A 43 -22.36 -27.48 -10.92
CA GLU A 43 -21.49 -26.36 -10.55
C GLU A 43 -20.15 -26.87 -10.00
N LYS A 44 -19.11 -26.08 -10.24
CA LYS A 44 -17.79 -26.27 -9.66
C LYS A 44 -17.41 -25.04 -8.88
N ASN A 45 -17.10 -25.23 -7.60
CA ASN A 45 -16.67 -24.17 -6.70
C ASN A 45 -15.18 -24.31 -6.41
N GLN A 46 -14.43 -23.21 -6.53
CA GLN A 46 -13.03 -23.13 -6.16
C GLN A 46 -12.87 -22.05 -5.10
N ILE A 47 -12.31 -22.43 -3.96
CA ILE A 47 -11.96 -21.49 -2.89
C ILE A 47 -10.48 -21.15 -3.04
N ILE A 48 -10.18 -19.85 -3.18
CA ILE A 48 -8.84 -19.33 -3.38
C ILE A 48 -8.54 -18.33 -2.26
N GLN A 49 -7.44 -18.56 -1.53
CA GLN A 49 -6.92 -17.60 -0.57
C GLN A 49 -5.84 -16.77 -1.25
N TYR A 50 -6.13 -15.49 -1.43
CA TYR A 50 -5.17 -14.51 -1.91
C TYR A 50 -4.40 -13.94 -0.72
N ARG A 51 -3.10 -13.72 -0.90
CA ARG A 51 -2.21 -13.05 0.05
C ARG A 51 -1.51 -11.89 -0.65
N GLY A 52 -1.25 -10.84 0.10
CA GLY A 52 -0.56 -9.66 -0.43
C GLY A 52 0.03 -8.81 0.67
N ILE A 53 0.73 -7.77 0.24
CA ILE A 53 1.31 -6.74 1.11
C ILE A 53 0.70 -5.41 0.70
N ALA A 54 0.14 -4.69 1.67
CA ALA A 54 -0.30 -3.32 1.51
C ALA A 54 0.79 -2.36 1.97
N TYR A 55 1.08 -1.36 1.14
CA TYR A 55 2.12 -0.37 1.40
C TYR A 55 1.50 0.98 1.72
N TYR A 56 1.83 1.49 2.90
CA TYR A 56 1.48 2.83 3.34
C TYR A 56 2.68 3.75 3.22
N MET A 57 2.46 4.91 2.60
CA MET A 57 3.52 5.88 2.29
C MET A 57 3.07 7.30 2.63
N CYS A 58 4.03 8.16 2.98
CA CYS A 58 3.84 9.61 2.99
C CYS A 58 4.53 10.20 1.75
N ASP A 59 3.78 10.94 0.92
CA ASP A 59 4.37 11.70 -0.19
C ASP A 59 4.90 13.04 0.33
N LEU A 60 6.23 13.17 0.38
CA LEU A 60 6.91 14.38 0.83
C LEU A 60 7.25 15.32 -0.35
N SER A 61 6.92 14.97 -1.59
CA SER A 61 7.32 15.73 -2.78
C SER A 61 6.78 17.17 -2.81
N GLY A 62 5.66 17.43 -2.11
CA GLY A 62 5.06 18.75 -1.95
C GLY A 62 5.60 19.58 -0.78
N MET A 63 6.47 19.01 0.06
CA MET A 63 6.99 19.71 1.24
C MET A 63 7.87 20.90 0.83
N ASN A 64 7.73 22.00 1.57
CA ASN A 64 8.46 23.23 1.36
C ASN A 64 8.74 23.96 2.68
N ASP A 65 9.37 25.14 2.60
CA ASP A 65 9.78 25.91 3.78
C ASP A 65 8.61 26.26 4.73
N SER A 66 7.38 26.35 4.23
CA SER A 66 6.21 26.64 5.09
C SER A 66 5.78 25.46 5.96
N ASP A 67 6.27 24.25 5.68
CA ASP A 67 6.04 23.06 6.51
C ASP A 67 7.02 22.96 7.69
N ILE A 68 7.95 23.92 7.80
CA ILE A 68 8.98 23.97 8.85
C ILE A 68 8.81 25.26 9.66
N GLU A 69 8.45 25.11 10.93
CA GLU A 69 8.35 26.22 11.88
C GLU A 69 9.50 26.18 12.88
N VAL A 70 10.15 27.34 13.12
CA VAL A 70 11.26 27.45 14.07
C VAL A 70 10.89 28.41 15.19
N ASP A 71 10.78 27.88 16.40
CA ASP A 71 10.70 28.64 17.64
C ASP A 71 12.10 28.82 18.22
N MET A 72 12.64 30.03 18.06
CA MET A 72 13.98 30.38 18.55
C MET A 72 14.04 30.51 20.07
N ASP A 73 12.95 30.93 20.72
CA ASP A 73 12.88 31.15 22.16
C ASP A 73 12.73 29.81 22.90
N GLY A 74 11.86 28.94 22.39
CA GLY A 74 11.65 27.58 22.89
C GLY A 74 12.68 26.56 22.40
N LYS A 75 13.56 26.95 21.46
CA LYS A 75 14.54 26.07 20.79
C LYS A 75 13.89 24.81 20.23
N LYS A 76 12.86 25.00 19.42
CA LYS A 76 12.06 23.93 18.85
C LYS A 76 11.89 24.13 17.36
N VAL A 77 12.07 23.06 16.60
CA VAL A 77 11.69 22.99 15.19
C VAL A 77 10.51 22.05 15.06
N THR A 78 9.42 22.53 14.48
CA THR A 78 8.24 21.73 14.15
C THR A 78 8.26 21.46 12.65
N ILE A 79 8.18 20.19 12.25
CA ILE A 79 8.08 19.80 10.84
C ILE A 79 6.72 19.14 10.63
N THR A 80 5.95 19.67 9.70
CA THR A 80 4.68 19.09 9.28
C THR A 80 4.90 18.19 8.08
N ILE A 81 4.58 16.90 8.19
CA ILE A 81 4.63 15.95 7.08
C ILE A 81 3.20 15.57 6.65
N PRO A 82 2.98 15.19 5.39
CA PRO A 82 1.67 14.69 4.95
C PRO A 82 1.23 13.42 5.69
N GLN A 83 -0.08 13.25 5.86
CA GLN A 83 -0.61 11.99 6.41
C GLN A 83 -0.26 10.80 5.51
N PRO A 84 0.07 9.63 6.09
CA PRO A 84 0.29 8.43 5.32
C PRO A 84 -1.01 7.98 4.66
N ALA A 85 -0.91 7.47 3.45
CA ALA A 85 -2.02 6.88 2.72
C ALA A 85 -1.63 5.51 2.17
N LEU A 86 -2.64 4.69 1.87
CA LEU A 86 -2.43 3.45 1.12
C LEU A 86 -1.96 3.82 -0.30
N ASP A 87 -0.73 3.46 -0.65
CA ASP A 87 -0.17 3.71 -1.98
C ASP A 87 -0.61 2.60 -2.94
N HIS A 88 -0.35 1.34 -2.59
CA HIS A 88 -0.80 0.17 -3.35
C HIS A 88 -0.89 -1.10 -2.50
N VAL A 89 -1.52 -2.11 -3.08
CA VAL A 89 -1.52 -3.49 -2.58
C VAL A 89 -0.93 -4.37 -3.67
N ASP A 90 0.15 -5.06 -3.33
CA ASP A 90 0.74 -6.10 -4.16
C ASP A 90 0.18 -7.45 -3.75
N VAL A 91 -0.54 -8.08 -4.67
CA VAL A 91 -1.02 -9.45 -4.50
C VAL A 91 0.11 -10.39 -4.87
N ASP A 92 0.51 -11.23 -3.92
CA ASP A 92 1.54 -12.23 -4.13
C ASP A 92 0.89 -13.47 -4.78
N SER A 93 1.07 -13.55 -6.10
CA SER A 93 0.57 -14.67 -6.89
C SER A 93 1.22 -16.02 -6.53
N ASP A 94 2.44 -16.01 -5.98
CA ASP A 94 3.16 -17.22 -5.57
C ASP A 94 2.70 -17.73 -4.19
N GLN A 95 2.20 -16.83 -3.34
CA GLN A 95 1.63 -17.16 -2.02
C GLN A 95 0.11 -17.34 -2.04
N THR A 96 -0.51 -17.28 -3.23
CA THR A 96 -1.94 -17.51 -3.40
C THR A 96 -2.24 -18.99 -3.40
N GLU A 97 -3.05 -19.44 -2.44
CA GLU A 97 -3.30 -20.85 -2.18
C GLU A 97 -4.71 -21.26 -2.65
N LYS A 98 -4.80 -22.35 -3.42
CA LYS A 98 -6.08 -23.01 -3.72
C LYS A 98 -6.45 -23.92 -2.55
N LEU A 99 -7.42 -23.49 -1.75
CA LEU A 99 -7.78 -24.18 -0.52
C LEU A 99 -8.69 -25.40 -0.78
N THR A 100 -9.64 -25.32 -1.71
CA THR A 100 -10.57 -26.43 -1.99
C THR A 100 -11.17 -26.33 -3.39
N GLU A 101 -11.30 -27.48 -4.07
CA GLU A 101 -12.18 -27.65 -5.23
C GLU A 101 -13.37 -28.53 -4.83
N GLN A 102 -14.57 -27.96 -4.84
CA GLN A 102 -15.82 -28.72 -4.68
C GLN A 102 -16.47 -28.89 -6.04
N ASN A 103 -16.47 -30.12 -6.52
CA ASN A 103 -17.20 -30.53 -7.71
C ASN A 103 -18.61 -30.98 -7.29
N GLY A 104 -19.65 -30.48 -7.95
CA GLY A 104 -20.97 -31.09 -7.87
C GLY A 104 -20.90 -32.59 -8.21
N ALA A 105 -21.86 -33.40 -7.73
CA ALA A 105 -21.79 -34.87 -7.74
C ALA A 105 -21.52 -35.52 -9.11
N LEU A 106 -21.66 -34.76 -10.21
CA LEU A 106 -21.41 -35.20 -11.60
C LEU A 106 -20.47 -34.28 -12.38
N ALA A 107 -19.78 -33.35 -11.71
CA ALA A 107 -18.87 -32.42 -12.36
C ALA A 107 -17.48 -33.07 -12.55
N PHE A 108 -17.20 -33.59 -13.76
CA PHE A 108 -15.93 -34.24 -14.10
C PHE A 108 -14.83 -33.21 -14.48
N GLY A 109 -13.59 -33.42 -14.00
CA GLY A 109 -12.39 -32.64 -14.36
C GLY A 109 -12.00 -31.51 -13.39
N SER A 110 -10.72 -31.11 -13.41
CA SER A 110 -10.17 -30.00 -12.60
C SER A 110 -10.68 -28.63 -13.05
N ILE A 111 -10.81 -27.67 -12.13
CA ILE A 111 -11.19 -26.28 -12.46
C ILE A 111 -9.96 -25.58 -13.05
N LYS A 112 -10.02 -25.25 -14.36
CA LYS A 112 -9.04 -24.39 -15.01
C LYS A 112 -9.64 -22.98 -15.11
N LEU A 113 -8.96 -22.01 -14.51
CA LEU A 113 -9.29 -20.61 -14.69
C LEU A 113 -8.80 -20.16 -16.07
N THR A 114 -9.64 -19.45 -16.82
CA THR A 114 -9.19 -18.68 -17.97
C THR A 114 -8.36 -17.47 -17.51
N VAL A 115 -7.61 -16.87 -18.43
CA VAL A 115 -6.87 -15.62 -18.14
C VAL A 115 -7.81 -14.52 -17.64
N GLU A 116 -9.00 -14.41 -18.24
CA GLU A 116 -10.02 -13.44 -17.85
C GLU A 116 -10.58 -13.72 -16.45
N GLU A 117 -10.84 -14.99 -16.12
CA GLU A 117 -11.31 -15.38 -14.78
C GLU A 117 -10.25 -15.10 -13.71
N SER A 118 -8.99 -15.41 -13.98
CA SER A 118 -7.88 -15.11 -13.05
C SER A 118 -7.75 -13.60 -12.79
N SER A 119 -7.75 -12.79 -13.85
CA SER A 119 -7.66 -11.33 -13.73
C SER A 119 -8.86 -10.73 -12.96
N ARG A 120 -10.06 -11.26 -13.18
CA ARG A 120 -11.26 -10.86 -12.44
C ARG A 120 -11.17 -11.19 -10.95
N LEU A 121 -10.74 -12.41 -10.61
CA LEU A 121 -10.62 -12.87 -9.23
C LEU A 121 -9.52 -12.13 -8.46
N GLU A 122 -8.40 -11.83 -9.12
CA GLU A 122 -7.33 -11.03 -8.53
C GLU A 122 -7.76 -9.59 -8.29
N SER A 123 -8.49 -8.98 -9.24
CA SER A 123 -9.07 -7.64 -9.07
C SER A 123 -10.07 -7.59 -7.91
N GLN A 124 -10.92 -8.62 -7.79
CA GLN A 124 -11.84 -8.78 -6.68
C GLN A 124 -11.10 -8.93 -5.35
N ALA A 125 -10.07 -9.79 -5.30
CA ALA A 125 -9.26 -9.97 -4.11
C ALA A 125 -8.60 -8.66 -3.67
N LYS A 126 -8.04 -7.89 -4.61
CA LYS A 126 -7.43 -6.59 -4.33
C LYS A 126 -8.44 -5.60 -3.72
N GLN A 127 -9.66 -5.54 -4.26
CA GLN A 127 -10.73 -4.70 -3.70
C GLN A 127 -11.11 -5.13 -2.28
N GLU A 128 -11.33 -6.43 -2.05
CA GLU A 128 -11.66 -6.96 -0.73
C GLU A 128 -10.52 -6.71 0.29
N MET A 129 -9.25 -6.78 -0.13
CA MET A 129 -8.11 -6.44 0.71
C MET A 129 -8.14 -4.97 1.15
N ILE A 130 -8.41 -4.05 0.22
CA ILE A 130 -8.53 -2.61 0.51
C ILE A 130 -9.66 -2.37 1.52
N GLU A 131 -10.85 -2.93 1.28
CA GLU A 131 -11.99 -2.79 2.19
C GLU A 131 -11.73 -3.39 3.58
N GLN A 132 -10.92 -4.44 3.66
CA GLN A 132 -10.50 -5.01 4.94
C GLN A 132 -9.55 -4.07 5.68
N LEU A 133 -8.58 -3.48 4.99
CA LEU A 133 -7.60 -2.56 5.58
C LEU A 133 -8.28 -1.31 6.14
N GLU A 134 -9.28 -0.76 5.46
CA GLU A 134 -10.09 0.38 5.93
C GLU A 134 -10.76 0.12 7.30
N LYS A 135 -11.04 -1.15 7.63
CA LYS A 135 -11.74 -1.53 8.87
C LYS A 135 -10.78 -1.85 10.04
N THR A 136 -9.47 -1.89 9.80
CA THR A 136 -8.49 -2.48 10.73
C THR A 136 -7.71 -1.49 11.59
N GLY A 137 -7.95 -0.18 11.45
CA GLY A 137 -7.22 0.85 12.21
C GLY A 137 -5.73 0.94 11.82
N VAL A 138 -5.35 0.37 10.67
CA VAL A 138 -3.98 0.38 10.15
C VAL A 138 -3.47 1.81 9.91
N LEU A 139 -4.37 2.75 9.61
CA LEU A 139 -4.01 4.15 9.39
C LEU A 139 -3.37 4.77 10.65
N ASP A 140 -3.93 4.56 11.84
CA ASP A 140 -3.37 5.08 13.11
C ASP A 140 -1.96 4.53 13.38
N GLN A 141 -1.74 3.27 12.99
CA GLN A 141 -0.42 2.65 13.07
C GLN A 141 0.54 3.28 12.07
N ALA A 142 0.12 3.47 10.82
CA ALA A 142 0.91 4.15 9.80
C ALA A 142 1.25 5.58 10.25
N GLU A 143 0.31 6.34 10.81
CA GLU A 143 0.57 7.70 11.33
C GLU A 143 1.67 7.72 12.41
N SER A 144 1.62 6.74 13.32
CA SER A 144 2.62 6.61 14.38
C SER A 144 4.01 6.30 13.82
N VAL A 145 4.08 5.38 12.85
CA VAL A 145 5.35 5.02 12.20
C VAL A 145 5.87 6.17 11.35
N ALA A 146 5.00 6.91 10.66
CA ALA A 146 5.38 8.08 9.85
C ALA A 146 6.08 9.14 10.71
N LYS A 147 5.50 9.49 11.86
CA LYS A 147 6.10 10.43 12.82
C LYS A 147 7.48 9.96 13.28
N MET A 148 7.60 8.69 13.68
CA MET A 148 8.88 8.13 14.14
C MET A 148 9.94 8.11 13.04
N SER A 149 9.57 7.68 11.83
CA SER A 149 10.47 7.61 10.68
C SER A 149 10.95 9.00 10.27
N ALA A 150 10.04 9.97 10.17
CA ALA A 150 10.40 11.36 9.89
C ALA A 150 11.29 11.96 11.00
N GLN A 151 10.99 11.69 12.27
CA GLN A 151 11.82 12.16 13.37
C GLN A 151 13.25 11.60 13.27
N ASN A 152 13.40 10.31 12.98
CA ASN A 152 14.71 9.66 12.79
C ASN A 152 15.50 10.25 11.61
N ILE A 153 14.81 10.76 10.59
CA ILE A 153 15.43 11.39 9.41
C ILE A 153 15.85 12.83 9.74
N PHE A 154 14.95 13.64 10.29
CA PHE A 154 15.17 15.09 10.43
C PHE A 154 15.93 15.48 11.70
N GLU A 155 15.76 14.76 12.80
CA GLU A 155 16.38 15.12 14.09
C GLU A 155 17.91 15.17 14.02
N PRO A 156 18.62 14.19 13.42
CA PRO A 156 20.08 14.25 13.29
C PRO A 156 20.54 15.44 12.44
N VAL A 157 19.82 15.77 11.37
CA VAL A 157 20.15 16.89 10.48
C VAL A 157 20.02 18.22 11.22
N ILE A 158 18.92 18.44 11.95
CA ILE A 158 18.71 19.67 12.71
C ILE A 158 19.73 19.79 13.84
N ARG A 159 19.97 18.73 14.61
CA ARG A 159 20.96 18.74 15.69
C ARG A 159 22.40 18.96 15.21
N SER A 160 22.70 18.63 13.95
CA SER A 160 24.01 18.93 13.37
C SER A 160 24.23 20.44 13.16
N VAL A 161 23.16 21.19 12.93
CA VAL A 161 23.19 22.65 12.72
C VAL A 161 22.99 23.40 14.03
N ALA A 162 22.03 22.96 14.85
CA ALA A 162 21.66 23.57 16.12
C ALA A 162 21.40 22.47 17.17
N SER A 163 22.46 22.05 17.85
CA SER A 163 22.46 20.88 18.76
C SER A 163 21.52 20.99 19.95
N ASP A 164 21.18 22.21 20.36
CA ASP A 164 20.33 22.54 21.50
C ASP A 164 18.84 22.65 21.13
N TYR A 165 18.48 22.44 19.86
CA TYR A 165 17.10 22.43 19.41
C TYR A 165 16.46 21.04 19.56
N THR A 166 15.15 21.05 19.82
CA THR A 166 14.28 19.87 19.80
C THR A 166 13.52 19.81 18.47
N VAL A 167 13.21 18.61 18.00
CA VAL A 167 12.44 18.40 16.76
C VAL A 167 11.12 17.73 17.12
N GLU A 168 10.02 18.31 16.63
CA GLU A 168 8.68 17.73 16.74
C GLU A 168 8.11 17.49 15.34
N ILE A 169 7.59 16.29 15.11
CA ILE A 169 6.92 15.95 13.86
C ILE A 169 5.40 16.02 14.06
N GLN A 170 4.74 16.75 13.17
CA GLN A 170 3.29 16.84 13.09
C GLN A 170 2.80 16.28 11.75
N LEU A 171 1.55 15.82 11.71
CA LEU A 171 0.90 15.42 10.46
C LEU A 171 0.05 16.59 9.96
N SER A 172 0.03 16.81 8.65
CA SER A 172 -0.92 17.72 8.03
C SER A 172 -2.35 17.26 8.32
N LYS A 173 -3.29 18.20 8.42
CA LYS A 173 -4.71 17.84 8.55
C LYS A 173 -5.25 17.54 7.15
N GLU A 174 -6.03 16.46 7.01
CA GLU A 174 -6.92 16.28 5.86
C GLU A 174 -7.81 17.53 5.70
N ASN A 175 -7.83 18.11 4.50
CA ASN A 175 -8.75 19.18 4.10
C ASN A 175 -10.05 18.59 3.56
#